data_AF-A0A354FH17-F1
#
_entry.id   AF-A0A354FH17-F1
#
_cell.length_a   1.000
_cell.length_b   1.000
_cell.length_c   1.000
_cell.angle_alpha   90.00
_cell.angle_beta   90.00
_cell.angle_gamma   90.00
#
_symmetry.space_group_name_H-M   'P 1'
#
loop_
_entity.id
_entity.type
_entity.pdbx_description
1 polymer ?
#
loop_
_entity_poly.entity_id
_entity_poly.type
_entity_poly.pdbx_seq_one_letter_code
_entity_poly.pdbx_strand_id
1 'polypeptide(L)'
;MRFLFPQVALLVGLLVGVLAVGKPKVAFCRSLPVVSLVYQQQDMIRAGWSPEGLFAQIRPRFGEGEYRMAVRVMQDGGRQFPRIRELSGAAKFHPHQYVTFPLELLIGPLQGSVLKTLFPEDLVESGALRHQVVYRWETLPLLKAAFLKKSVTLTQTARYNRLRFEEGALRQGQVLYFPWNWIRDDLELRPLSVKYPLYLTVDSLGVRYAGYRLEPGESLYSGVVRRFVREGSHEETTRIANDLIALNGFADARTLNPG
;
A
#
# COMPACT_ATOMS: atom_id res chain seq x y z
N MET A 1 -50.02 37.90 63.56
CA MET A 1 -49.91 36.43 63.68
C MET A 1 -49.32 35.94 62.35
N ARG A 2 -48.00 35.70 62.27
CA ARG A 2 -47.35 34.35 62.31
C ARG A 2 -48.17 33.34 61.47
N PHE A 3 -47.69 32.80 60.34
CA PHE A 3 -46.49 31.98 60.21
C PHE A 3 -46.13 31.66 58.73
N LEU A 4 -44.83 31.45 58.50
CA LEU A 4 -44.15 30.41 57.68
C LEU A 4 -44.31 30.38 56.14
N PHE A 5 -43.26 30.86 55.45
CA PHE A 5 -42.62 30.13 54.34
C PHE A 5 -41.81 28.93 54.90
N PRO A 6 -41.25 27.98 54.10
CA PRO A 6 -41.51 27.59 52.69
C PRO A 6 -41.69 26.05 52.55
N GLN A 7 -42.26 25.56 51.44
CA GLN A 7 -41.89 24.22 50.95
C GLN A 7 -41.67 24.22 49.44
N VAL A 8 -40.47 23.76 49.13
CA VAL A 8 -39.89 23.47 47.83
C VAL A 8 -40.64 22.31 47.18
N ALA A 9 -41.06 22.47 45.93
CA ALA A 9 -41.37 21.35 45.05
C ALA A 9 -40.80 21.67 43.66
N LEU A 10 -39.55 21.24 43.51
CA LEU A 10 -38.77 21.22 42.27
C LEU A 10 -39.41 20.19 41.32
N LEU A 11 -40.18 20.62 40.33
CA LEU A 11 -40.71 19.72 39.31
C LEU A 11 -39.65 19.53 38.22
N VAL A 12 -38.80 18.53 38.42
CA VAL A 12 -37.83 18.04 37.43
C VAL A 12 -38.61 17.35 36.31
N GLY A 13 -38.65 17.97 35.14
CA GLY A 13 -39.03 17.30 33.91
C GLY A 13 -38.02 16.19 33.59
N LEU A 14 -38.44 14.94 33.78
CA LEU A 14 -37.70 13.74 33.43
C LEU A 14 -37.62 13.62 31.90
N LEU A 15 -36.59 14.20 31.29
CA LEU A 15 -36.23 13.89 29.92
C LEU A 15 -35.51 12.52 29.94
N VAL A 16 -36.23 11.45 29.61
CA VAL A 16 -35.63 10.13 29.36
C VAL A 16 -34.84 10.23 28.06
N GLY A 17 -33.61 10.75 28.17
CA GLY A 17 -32.60 10.65 27.14
C GLY A 17 -32.17 9.19 27.07
N VAL A 18 -32.63 8.48 26.04
CA VAL A 18 -32.05 7.20 25.64
C VAL A 18 -30.57 7.47 25.36
N LEU A 19 -29.72 7.09 26.32
CA LEU A 19 -28.28 7.03 26.14
C LEU A 19 -27.99 5.96 25.10
N ALA A 20 -28.04 6.34 23.84
CA ALA A 20 -27.35 5.61 22.79
C ALA A 20 -25.88 5.56 23.21
N VAL A 21 -25.41 4.36 23.55
CA VAL A 21 -23.98 4.06 23.76
C VAL A 21 -23.30 4.13 22.40
N GLY A 22 -23.15 5.35 21.88
CA GLY A 22 -22.25 5.67 20.79
C GLY A 22 -20.85 5.67 21.38
N LYS A 23 -19.99 4.79 20.86
CA LYS A 23 -18.55 4.80 21.16
C LYS A 23 -18.02 6.24 21.02
N PRO A 24 -17.17 6.73 21.95
CA PRO A 24 -16.63 8.08 21.83
C PRO A 24 -15.86 8.17 20.51
N LYS A 25 -16.36 9.01 19.61
CA LYS A 25 -15.62 9.43 18.41
C LYS A 25 -14.52 10.34 18.94
N VAL A 26 -13.34 9.77 19.20
CA VAL A 26 -12.16 10.53 19.60
C VAL A 26 -11.82 11.46 18.45
N ALA A 27 -12.23 12.72 18.58
CA ALA A 27 -11.81 13.79 17.69
C ALA A 27 -10.35 14.13 18.02
N PHE A 28 -9.41 13.38 17.44
CA PHE A 28 -8.00 13.71 17.55
C PHE A 28 -7.66 14.85 16.58
N CYS A 29 -7.86 16.09 17.03
CA CYS A 29 -7.38 17.28 16.34
C CYS A 29 -5.99 17.64 16.88
N ARG A 30 -5.00 16.81 16.57
CA ARG A 30 -3.58 17.18 16.51
C ARG A 30 -3.10 16.64 15.17
N SER A 31 -2.52 17.49 14.34
CA SER A 31 -2.02 17.10 13.01
C SER A 31 -1.24 15.79 13.12
N LEU A 32 -1.82 14.69 12.63
CA LEU A 32 -1.16 13.40 12.61
C LEU A 32 0.16 13.58 11.85
N PRO A 33 1.30 13.05 12.33
CA PRO A 33 2.55 13.14 11.61
C PRO A 33 2.37 12.40 10.29
N VAL A 34 2.27 13.18 9.20
CA VAL A 34 2.10 12.65 7.86
C VAL A 34 3.30 13.01 7.00
N VAL A 35 3.72 12.03 6.21
CA VAL A 35 4.73 12.19 5.16
C VAL A 35 4.04 12.20 3.81
N SER A 36 4.50 13.04 2.89
CA SER A 36 3.90 13.15 1.55
C SER A 36 4.74 12.39 0.53
N LEU A 37 4.07 11.68 -0.39
CA LEU A 37 4.70 11.06 -1.55
C LEU A 37 3.89 11.35 -2.82
N VAL A 38 4.56 11.31 -3.96
CA VAL A 38 3.92 11.29 -5.28
C VAL A 38 3.93 9.86 -5.80
N TYR A 39 2.75 9.27 -5.95
CA TYR A 39 2.57 7.94 -6.50
C TYR A 39 2.30 8.01 -8.01
N GLN A 40 2.99 7.17 -8.79
CA GLN A 40 2.89 7.11 -10.26
C GLN A 40 2.95 8.49 -10.94
N GLN A 41 3.77 9.40 -10.41
CA GLN A 41 3.97 10.76 -10.94
C GLN A 41 2.70 11.64 -11.00
N GLN A 42 1.58 11.21 -10.41
CA GLN A 42 0.29 11.89 -10.55
C GLN A 42 -0.43 12.06 -9.21
N ASP A 43 -0.41 11.05 -8.35
CA ASP A 43 -1.23 11.05 -7.14
C ASP A 43 -0.43 11.54 -5.94
N MET A 44 -0.79 12.71 -5.41
CA MET A 44 -0.24 13.21 -4.14
C MET A 44 -0.90 12.49 -2.96
N ILE A 45 -0.14 11.65 -2.26
CA ILE A 45 -0.58 10.85 -1.13
C ILE A 45 0.06 11.39 0.16
N ARG A 46 -0.70 11.41 1.26
CA ARG A 46 -0.15 11.64 2.60
C ARG A 46 -0.27 10.37 3.43
N ALA A 47 0.84 9.78 3.83
CA ALA A 47 0.87 8.58 4.65
C ALA A 47 1.10 8.94 6.11
N GLY A 48 0.57 8.16 7.04
CA GLY A 48 0.80 8.37 8.46
C GLY A 48 0.38 7.19 9.32
N TRP A 49 0.41 7.41 10.63
CA TRP A 49 -0.01 6.47 11.65
C TRP A 49 -1.04 7.12 12.59
N SER A 50 -2.03 6.34 13.00
CA SER A 50 -2.96 6.65 14.08
C SER A 50 -3.12 5.42 15.00
N PRO A 51 -3.79 5.54 16.16
CA PRO A 51 -4.05 4.38 17.02
C PRO A 51 -4.77 3.22 16.33
N GLU A 52 -5.53 3.50 15.26
CA GLU A 52 -6.21 2.50 14.43
C GLU A 52 -5.27 1.76 13.46
N GLY A 53 -4.08 2.31 13.18
CA GLY A 53 -3.08 1.70 12.31
C GLY A 53 -2.42 2.67 11.34
N LEU A 54 -1.74 2.11 10.35
CA LEU A 54 -1.17 2.87 9.24
C LEU A 54 -2.28 3.29 8.28
N PHE A 55 -2.16 4.48 7.70
CA PHE A 55 -3.14 5.00 6.75
C PHE A 55 -2.48 5.77 5.61
N ALA A 56 -3.26 5.94 4.53
CA ALA A 56 -2.95 6.87 3.46
C ALA A 56 -4.14 7.79 3.17
N GLN A 57 -3.86 9.07 3.03
CA GLN A 57 -4.81 10.07 2.57
C GLN A 57 -4.62 10.27 1.07
N ILE A 58 -5.65 10.00 0.30
CA ILE A 58 -5.63 10.07 -1.17
C ILE A 58 -6.75 11.00 -1.63
N ARG A 59 -6.46 11.88 -2.58
CA ARG A 59 -7.47 12.71 -3.23
C ARG A 59 -8.09 11.97 -4.42
N PRO A 60 -9.38 12.20 -4.70
CA PRO A 60 -9.96 11.83 -5.98
C PRO A 60 -9.29 12.63 -7.11
N ARG A 61 -9.12 12.01 -8.27
CA ARG A 61 -8.69 12.71 -9.49
C ARG A 61 -9.83 13.60 -10.00
N PHE A 62 -9.51 14.58 -10.85
CA PHE A 62 -10.53 15.43 -11.47
C PHE A 62 -11.55 14.58 -12.26
N GLY A 63 -12.84 14.77 -11.99
CA GLY A 63 -13.92 13.98 -12.59
C GLY A 63 -14.00 12.52 -12.12
N GLU A 64 -13.17 12.09 -11.18
CA GLU A 64 -13.25 10.75 -10.60
C GLU A 64 -14.47 10.65 -9.67
N GLY A 65 -15.21 9.54 -9.78
CA GLY A 65 -16.29 9.20 -8.85
C GLY A 65 -15.84 8.11 -7.88
N GLU A 66 -16.63 7.87 -6.82
CA GLU A 66 -16.33 6.88 -5.77
C GLU A 66 -15.93 5.51 -6.36
N TYR A 67 -16.71 4.99 -7.32
CA TYR A 67 -16.41 3.71 -7.98
C TYR A 67 -15.03 3.66 -8.65
N ARG A 68 -14.69 4.70 -9.44
CA ARG A 68 -13.40 4.75 -10.15
C ARG A 68 -12.23 4.89 -9.19
N MET A 69 -12.41 5.67 -8.12
CA MET A 69 -11.42 5.75 -7.05
C MET A 69 -11.21 4.38 -6.39
N ALA A 70 -12.29 3.67 -6.05
CA ALA A 70 -12.20 2.35 -5.43
C ALA A 70 -11.43 1.34 -6.31
N VAL A 71 -11.74 1.30 -7.61
CA VAL A 71 -11.00 0.46 -8.58
C VAL A 71 -9.51 0.80 -8.61
N ARG A 72 -9.17 2.09 -8.53
CA ARG A 72 -7.78 2.56 -8.58
C ARG A 72 -7.00 2.24 -7.30
N VAL A 73 -7.62 2.41 -6.13
CA VAL A 73 -6.85 2.44 -4.87
C VAL A 73 -7.11 1.25 -3.95
N MET A 74 -8.25 0.58 -4.03
CA MET A 74 -8.67 -0.45 -3.06
C MET A 74 -8.38 -1.87 -3.56
N GLN A 75 -7.95 -2.77 -2.67
CA GLN A 75 -7.67 -4.17 -2.99
C GLN A 75 -8.88 -4.92 -3.56
N ASP A 76 -10.09 -4.60 -3.08
CA ASP A 76 -11.33 -5.20 -3.55
C ASP A 76 -11.90 -4.50 -4.81
N GLY A 77 -11.13 -3.56 -5.35
CA GLY A 77 -11.50 -2.70 -6.47
C GLY A 77 -12.84 -2.01 -6.25
N GLY A 78 -13.66 -1.99 -7.30
CA GLY A 78 -14.98 -1.35 -7.27
C GLY A 78 -16.02 -2.03 -6.38
N ARG A 79 -15.77 -3.23 -5.82
CA ARG A 79 -16.81 -3.99 -5.09
C ARG A 79 -17.25 -3.32 -3.78
N GLN A 80 -16.36 -2.56 -3.15
CA GLN A 80 -16.62 -1.85 -1.89
C GLN A 80 -16.62 -0.34 -2.05
N PHE A 81 -16.89 0.18 -3.25
CA PHE A 81 -16.91 1.63 -3.47
C PHE A 81 -17.84 2.43 -2.53
N PRO A 82 -18.98 1.89 -2.01
CA PRO A 82 -19.79 2.65 -1.06
C PRO A 82 -19.04 3.00 0.23
N ARG A 83 -18.02 2.20 0.60
CA ARG A 83 -17.16 2.41 1.77
C ARG A 83 -16.33 3.70 1.68
N ILE A 84 -16.09 4.22 0.47
CA ILE A 84 -15.42 5.51 0.28
C ILE A 84 -16.22 6.65 0.90
N ARG A 85 -17.56 6.56 0.92
CA ARG A 85 -18.39 7.58 1.57
C ARG A 85 -18.21 7.57 3.08
N GLU A 86 -18.15 6.38 3.68
CA GLU A 86 -17.88 6.20 5.10
C GLU A 86 -16.50 6.75 5.48
N LEU A 87 -15.48 6.45 4.66
CA LEU A 87 -14.10 6.90 4.87
C LEU A 87 -13.92 8.41 4.63
N SER A 88 -14.63 8.99 3.66
CA SER A 88 -14.54 10.41 3.37
C SER A 88 -15.23 11.27 4.44
N GLY A 89 -16.20 10.69 5.16
CA GLY A 89 -17.02 11.39 6.16
C GLY A 89 -17.85 12.54 5.58
N ALA A 90 -17.90 12.67 4.25
CA ALA A 90 -18.56 13.77 3.56
C ALA A 90 -19.89 13.33 2.96
N ALA A 91 -20.86 14.23 2.96
CA ALA A 91 -22.14 14.03 2.29
C ALA A 91 -22.00 13.96 0.76
N LYS A 92 -20.94 14.56 0.20
CA LYS A 92 -20.63 14.59 -1.23
C LYS A 92 -19.14 14.34 -1.46
N PHE A 93 -18.84 13.59 -2.52
CA PHE A 93 -17.49 13.24 -2.92
C PHE A 93 -16.84 14.41 -3.69
N HIS A 94 -15.74 14.96 -3.19
CA HIS A 94 -15.11 16.17 -3.72
C HIS A 94 -13.64 15.95 -4.12
N PRO A 95 -13.19 16.42 -5.30
CA PRO A 95 -11.83 16.18 -5.81
C PRO A 95 -10.70 16.85 -5.01
N HIS A 96 -11.01 17.86 -4.20
CA HIS A 96 -10.02 18.54 -3.36
C HIS A 96 -9.92 17.98 -1.93
N GLN A 97 -10.82 17.05 -1.57
CA GLN A 97 -10.88 16.45 -0.26
C GLN A 97 -10.04 15.18 -0.20
N TYR A 98 -9.24 15.05 0.86
CA TYR A 98 -8.56 13.80 1.15
C TYR A 98 -9.54 12.79 1.74
N VAL A 99 -9.49 11.56 1.23
CA VAL A 99 -10.12 10.40 1.86
C VAL A 99 -9.03 9.60 2.57
N THR A 100 -9.23 9.30 3.85
CA THR A 100 -8.27 8.53 4.66
C THR A 100 -8.60 7.04 4.55
N PHE A 101 -7.69 6.27 3.96
CA PHE A 101 -7.79 4.83 3.82
C PHE A 101 -6.88 4.15 4.84
N PRO A 102 -7.39 3.21 5.65
CA PRO A 102 -6.55 2.23 6.32
C PRO A 102 -5.66 1.51 5.31
N LEU A 103 -4.39 1.32 5.64
CA LEU A 103 -3.39 0.75 4.73
C LEU A 103 -3.83 -0.60 4.16
N GLU A 104 -4.43 -1.44 5.00
CA GLU A 104 -4.90 -2.78 4.64
C GLU A 104 -6.01 -2.80 3.58
N LEU A 105 -6.70 -1.68 3.33
CA LEU A 105 -7.70 -1.59 2.28
C LEU A 105 -7.11 -1.28 0.90
N LEU A 106 -5.87 -0.77 0.84
CA LEU A 106 -5.26 -0.32 -0.40
C LEU A 106 -4.74 -1.49 -1.23
N ILE A 107 -4.54 -1.29 -2.54
CA ILE A 107 -3.82 -2.26 -3.38
C ILE A 107 -2.36 -2.40 -2.92
N GLY A 108 -1.77 -3.59 -3.11
CA GLY A 108 -0.40 -3.91 -2.70
C GLY A 108 0.65 -2.88 -3.13
N PRO A 109 0.69 -2.42 -4.40
CA PRO A 109 1.66 -1.43 -4.85
C PRO A 109 1.56 -0.06 -4.14
N LEU A 110 0.33 0.37 -3.79
CA LEU A 110 0.12 1.57 -2.98
C LEU A 110 0.59 1.35 -1.54
N GLN A 111 0.27 0.19 -0.94
CA GLN A 111 0.76 -0.16 0.38
C GLN A 111 2.28 -0.12 0.43
N GLY A 112 2.96 -0.76 -0.53
CA GLY A 112 4.40 -0.75 -0.65
C GLY A 112 5.02 0.65 -0.76
N SER A 113 4.41 1.52 -1.56
CA SER A 113 4.88 2.92 -1.72
C SER A 113 4.72 3.72 -0.43
N VAL A 114 3.61 3.53 0.28
CA VAL A 114 3.36 4.11 1.60
C VAL A 114 4.40 3.60 2.61
N LEU A 115 4.67 2.30 2.66
CA LEU A 115 5.64 1.71 3.58
C LEU A 115 7.06 2.24 3.33
N LYS A 116 7.52 2.31 2.07
CA LYS A 116 8.83 2.90 1.72
C LYS A 116 8.95 4.36 2.16
N THR A 117 7.83 5.10 2.16
CA THR A 117 7.81 6.51 2.56
C THR A 117 7.81 6.65 4.09
N LEU A 118 7.06 5.80 4.79
CA LEU A 118 6.96 5.82 6.25
C LEU A 118 8.24 5.33 6.92
N PHE A 119 8.90 4.33 6.34
CA PHE A 119 10.10 3.69 6.86
C PHE A 119 11.30 3.92 5.92
N PRO A 120 11.80 5.16 5.80
CA PRO A 120 12.86 5.50 4.86
C PRO A 120 14.22 4.86 5.20
N GLU A 121 14.41 4.43 6.44
CA GLU A 121 15.63 3.77 6.93
C GLU A 121 15.66 2.26 6.64
N ASP A 122 14.59 1.72 6.02
CA ASP A 122 14.54 0.32 5.64
C ASP A 122 15.45 0.04 4.44
N LEU A 123 16.29 -0.98 4.58
CA LEU A 123 17.27 -1.37 3.56
C LEU A 123 16.92 -2.73 2.94
N VAL A 124 17.07 -2.80 1.63
CA VAL A 124 16.95 -4.05 0.88
C VAL A 124 18.29 -4.79 0.96
N GLU A 125 18.31 -5.95 1.59
CA GLU A 125 19.47 -6.83 1.61
C GLU A 125 19.21 -8.10 0.79
N SER A 126 20.26 -8.87 0.50
CA SER A 126 20.18 -10.04 -0.38
C SER A 126 19.19 -11.12 0.10
N GLY A 127 19.00 -11.26 1.41
CA GLY A 127 18.13 -12.29 2.02
C GLY A 127 16.89 -11.76 2.75
N ALA A 128 16.84 -10.47 3.08
CA ALA A 128 15.79 -9.89 3.91
C ALA A 128 15.61 -8.40 3.62
N LEU A 129 14.47 -7.86 4.06
CA LEU A 129 14.35 -6.44 4.37
C LEU A 129 14.94 -6.21 5.77
N ARG A 130 15.94 -5.33 5.86
CA ARG A 130 16.45 -4.82 7.14
C ARG A 130 15.60 -3.61 7.51
N HIS A 131 14.77 -3.79 8.52
CA HIS A 131 13.93 -2.73 9.06
C HIS A 131 14.60 -2.10 10.28
N GLN A 132 14.64 -0.77 10.34
CA GLN A 132 15.15 -0.03 11.50
C GLN A 132 14.02 0.74 12.15
N VAL A 133 13.79 0.48 13.43
CA VAL A 133 12.70 1.11 14.20
C VAL A 133 12.99 2.60 14.34
N VAL A 134 12.18 3.45 13.73
CA VAL A 134 12.36 4.91 13.71
C VAL A 134 11.45 5.58 14.74
N TYR A 135 10.22 5.08 14.91
CA TYR A 135 9.20 5.70 15.72
C TYR A 135 8.81 4.87 16.94
N ARG A 136 8.44 5.57 18.01
CA ARG A 136 8.00 4.94 19.28
C ARG A 136 6.66 4.21 19.18
N TRP A 137 5.87 4.50 18.15
CA TRP A 137 4.57 3.84 17.93
C TRP A 137 4.71 2.50 17.21
N GLU A 138 5.90 2.16 16.73
CA GLU A 138 6.13 0.90 16.03
C GLU A 138 6.07 -0.28 16.99
N THR A 139 5.36 -1.32 16.56
CA THR A 139 5.21 -2.56 17.32
C THR A 139 5.35 -3.74 16.38
N LEU A 140 5.80 -4.89 16.90
CA LEU A 140 5.90 -6.11 16.09
C LEU A 140 4.55 -6.52 15.46
N PRO A 141 3.40 -6.43 16.17
CA PRO A 141 2.08 -6.61 15.55
C PRO A 141 1.82 -5.71 14.34
N LEU A 142 2.12 -4.42 14.45
CA LEU A 142 1.92 -3.46 13.37
C LEU A 142 2.82 -3.78 12.17
N LEU A 143 4.12 -4.00 12.40
CA LEU A 143 5.08 -4.32 11.35
C LEU A 143 4.73 -5.65 10.66
N LYS A 144 4.32 -6.66 11.42
CA LYS A 144 3.82 -7.92 10.84
C LYS A 144 2.62 -7.66 9.93
N ALA A 145 1.63 -6.90 10.39
CA ALA A 145 0.42 -6.63 9.62
C ALA A 145 0.73 -5.86 8.33
N ALA A 146 1.69 -4.93 8.39
CA ALA A 146 2.14 -4.14 7.25
C ALA A 146 2.92 -4.96 6.20
N PHE A 147 3.94 -5.70 6.64
CA PHE A 147 4.94 -6.27 5.73
C PHE A 147 4.73 -7.76 5.40
N LEU A 148 4.24 -8.54 6.35
CA LEU A 148 4.39 -10.00 6.31
C LEU A 148 3.15 -10.73 5.82
N LYS A 149 3.37 -11.89 5.20
CA LYS A 149 2.31 -12.83 4.79
C LYS A 149 1.51 -13.28 6.00
N LYS A 150 0.21 -13.51 5.81
CA LYS A 150 -0.71 -13.96 6.88
C LYS A 150 -0.26 -15.26 7.57
N SER A 151 0.43 -16.14 6.84
CA SER A 151 0.97 -17.41 7.35
C SER A 151 2.13 -17.25 8.34
N VAL A 152 2.82 -16.11 8.36
CA VAL A 152 3.93 -15.85 9.27
C VAL A 152 3.36 -15.43 10.63
N THR A 153 3.75 -16.11 11.70
CA THR A 153 3.20 -15.84 13.04
C THR A 153 4.00 -14.76 13.79
N LEU A 154 3.38 -14.10 14.77
CA LEU A 154 4.09 -13.16 15.64
C LEU A 154 5.22 -13.84 16.41
N THR A 155 4.95 -15.03 16.96
CA THR A 155 5.93 -15.81 17.70
C THR A 155 7.15 -16.19 16.85
N GLN A 156 6.91 -16.62 15.61
CA GLN A 156 7.97 -16.91 14.64
C GLN A 156 8.82 -15.66 14.36
N THR A 157 8.16 -14.52 14.12
CA THR A 157 8.85 -13.25 13.81
C THR A 157 9.68 -12.75 14.99
N ALA A 158 9.12 -12.83 16.20
CA ALA A 158 9.81 -12.45 17.43
C ALA A 158 11.02 -13.34 17.71
N ARG A 159 10.86 -14.66 17.59
CA ARG A 159 11.96 -15.63 17.81
C ARG A 159 13.10 -15.43 16.83
N TYR A 160 12.79 -15.20 15.54
CA TYR A 160 13.79 -14.93 14.52
C TYR A 160 14.60 -13.66 14.83
N ASN A 161 13.92 -12.61 15.28
CA ASN A 161 14.53 -11.35 15.68
C ASN A 161 15.05 -11.34 17.13
N ARG A 162 15.08 -12.50 17.82
CA ARG A 162 15.54 -12.67 19.20
C ARG A 162 14.87 -11.68 20.19
N LEU A 163 13.60 -11.36 19.95
CA LEU A 163 12.83 -10.46 20.78
C LEU A 163 12.35 -11.18 22.05
N ARG A 164 12.50 -10.53 23.19
CA ARG A 164 11.90 -10.97 24.46
C ARG A 164 10.45 -10.48 24.49
N PHE A 165 9.49 -11.39 24.54
CA PHE A 165 8.05 -11.05 24.50
C PHE A 165 7.60 -10.20 25.70
N GLU A 166 8.29 -10.31 26.83
CA GLU A 166 7.93 -9.63 28.08
C GLU A 166 8.20 -8.12 28.07
N GLU A 167 9.02 -7.61 27.13
CA GLU A 167 9.32 -6.18 27.04
C GLU A 167 8.41 -5.43 26.07
N GLY A 168 7.64 -6.14 25.22
CA GLY A 168 6.49 -5.65 24.41
C GLY A 168 6.73 -4.53 23.39
N ALA A 169 7.73 -3.67 23.61
CA ALA A 169 8.01 -2.45 22.89
C ALA A 169 9.29 -2.59 22.09
N LEU A 170 9.21 -2.21 20.82
CA LEU A 170 10.40 -2.05 19.99
C LEU A 170 11.14 -0.79 20.43
N ARG A 171 12.47 -0.87 20.51
CA ARG A 171 13.31 0.27 20.90
C ARG A 171 13.69 1.05 19.64
N GLN A 172 13.66 2.38 19.71
CA GLN A 172 14.12 3.20 18.59
C GLN A 172 15.59 2.89 18.26
N GLY A 173 15.91 2.76 16.97
CA GLY A 173 17.20 2.29 16.46
C GLY A 173 17.39 0.77 16.47
N GLN A 174 16.46 0.00 17.04
CA GLN A 174 16.50 -1.45 16.98
C GLN A 174 16.34 -1.92 15.53
N VAL A 175 17.12 -2.94 15.15
CA VAL A 175 17.10 -3.52 13.81
C VAL A 175 16.35 -4.84 13.85
N LEU A 176 15.41 -4.99 12.92
CA LEU A 176 14.67 -6.22 12.66
C LEU A 176 14.97 -6.68 11.23
N TYR A 177 14.97 -8.00 11.04
CA TYR A 177 15.12 -8.63 9.73
C TYR A 177 13.84 -9.38 9.38
N PHE A 178 13.34 -9.10 8.19
CA PHE A 178 12.18 -9.76 7.59
C PHE A 178 12.62 -10.51 6.33
N PRO A 179 12.78 -11.84 6.39
CA PRO A 179 13.15 -12.65 5.23
C PRO A 179 12.23 -12.41 4.03
N TRP A 180 12.79 -12.36 2.82
CA TRP A 180 11.98 -12.06 1.61
C TRP A 180 10.85 -13.05 1.39
N ASN A 181 11.03 -14.32 1.75
CA ASN A 181 9.98 -15.34 1.65
C ASN A 181 8.81 -15.12 2.63
N TRP A 182 8.99 -14.30 3.67
CA TRP A 182 7.95 -13.92 4.63
C TRP A 182 7.20 -12.66 4.23
N ILE A 183 7.84 -11.77 3.48
CA ILE A 183 7.26 -10.51 3.03
C ILE A 183 6.19 -10.78 1.98
N ARG A 184 5.12 -9.99 2.02
CA ARG A 184 4.06 -10.00 1.02
C ARG A 184 4.59 -9.59 -0.36
N ASP A 185 4.38 -10.45 -1.35
CA ASP A 185 4.91 -10.24 -2.70
C ASP A 185 4.23 -9.06 -3.42
N ASP A 186 2.96 -8.79 -3.10
CA ASP A 186 2.16 -7.71 -3.70
C ASP A 186 2.60 -6.30 -3.28
N LEU A 187 3.46 -6.17 -2.26
CA LEU A 187 3.96 -4.88 -1.79
C LEU A 187 5.07 -4.28 -2.68
N GLU A 188 5.64 -5.04 -3.62
CA GLU A 188 6.72 -4.56 -4.51
C GLU A 188 7.91 -3.90 -3.77
N LEU A 189 8.21 -4.38 -2.56
CA LEU A 189 9.29 -3.84 -1.73
C LEU A 189 10.66 -4.30 -2.20
N ARG A 190 10.75 -5.54 -2.68
CA ARG A 190 11.97 -6.07 -3.26
C ARG A 190 12.23 -5.35 -4.60
N PRO A 191 13.42 -4.77 -4.81
CA PRO A 191 13.82 -4.30 -6.12
C PRO A 191 13.71 -5.48 -7.08
N LEU A 192 12.92 -5.31 -8.14
CA LEU A 192 12.84 -6.29 -9.20
C LEU A 192 14.22 -6.31 -9.89
N SER A 193 15.03 -7.33 -9.60
CA SER A 193 16.24 -7.54 -10.40
C SER A 193 15.85 -8.36 -11.63
N VAL A 194 16.17 -7.81 -12.80
CA VAL A 194 16.07 -8.52 -14.06
C VAL A 194 17.45 -9.07 -14.43
N LYS A 195 17.48 -10.21 -15.13
CA LYS A 195 18.75 -10.79 -15.58
C LYS A 195 19.39 -9.89 -16.63
N TYR A 196 20.69 -9.62 -16.55
CA TYR A 196 21.41 -8.92 -17.62
C TYR A 196 21.21 -9.61 -18.98
N PRO A 197 21.03 -8.85 -20.09
CA PRO A 197 21.04 -7.40 -20.22
C PRO A 197 19.63 -6.78 -20.20
N LEU A 198 18.65 -7.46 -19.59
CA LEU A 198 17.36 -6.84 -19.35
C LEU A 198 17.53 -5.66 -18.40
N TYR A 199 16.71 -4.63 -18.58
CA TYR A 199 16.60 -3.48 -17.68
C TYR A 199 15.15 -3.31 -17.24
N LEU A 200 14.91 -2.69 -16.10
CA LEU A 200 13.55 -2.34 -15.69
C LEU A 200 13.05 -1.12 -16.47
N THR A 201 11.84 -1.19 -17.01
CA THR A 201 11.12 -0.06 -17.59
C THR A 201 9.73 0.05 -16.97
N VAL A 202 9.10 1.21 -17.07
CA VAL A 202 7.76 1.49 -16.51
C VAL A 202 6.93 2.16 -17.58
N ASP A 203 5.69 1.72 -17.76
CA ASP A 203 4.75 2.37 -18.69
C ASP A 203 4.10 3.63 -18.09
N SER A 204 3.26 4.30 -18.88
CA SER A 204 2.52 5.49 -18.45
C SER A 204 1.47 5.23 -17.37
N LEU A 205 1.10 3.97 -17.13
CA LEU A 205 0.19 3.53 -16.08
C LEU A 205 0.93 3.09 -14.81
N GLY A 206 2.26 3.18 -14.79
CA GLY A 206 3.09 2.78 -13.66
C GLY A 206 3.34 1.27 -13.57
N VAL A 207 2.96 0.49 -14.58
CA VAL A 207 3.23 -0.95 -14.65
C VAL A 207 4.70 -1.15 -15.03
N ARG A 208 5.41 -1.99 -14.26
CA ARG A 208 6.83 -2.29 -14.50
C ARG A 208 6.99 -3.49 -15.43
N TYR A 209 7.92 -3.39 -16.37
CA TYR A 209 8.29 -4.43 -17.32
C TYR A 209 9.79 -4.68 -17.31
N ALA A 210 10.21 -5.86 -17.75
CA ALA A 210 11.59 -6.10 -18.14
C ALA A 210 11.76 -5.67 -19.61
N GLY A 211 12.48 -4.58 -19.84
CA GLY A 211 12.88 -4.11 -21.16
C GLY A 211 14.17 -4.80 -21.64
N TYR A 212 14.30 -4.92 -22.96
CA TYR A 212 15.50 -5.39 -23.64
C TYR A 212 15.79 -4.46 -24.82
N ARG A 213 17.07 -4.11 -25.03
CA ARG A 213 17.50 -3.38 -26.22
C ARG A 213 18.19 -4.37 -27.15
N LEU A 214 17.68 -4.48 -28.38
CA LEU A 214 18.33 -5.27 -29.42
C LEU A 214 19.64 -4.60 -29.82
N GLU A 215 20.72 -5.39 -29.81
CA GLU A 215 22.01 -4.97 -30.34
C GLU A 215 22.00 -5.03 -31.89
N PRO A 216 22.88 -4.28 -32.58
CA PRO A 216 23.00 -4.37 -34.04
C PRO A 216 23.22 -5.82 -34.51
N GLY A 217 22.35 -6.30 -35.40
CA GLY A 217 22.39 -7.66 -35.93
C GLY A 217 21.67 -8.72 -35.07
N GLU A 218 21.13 -8.36 -33.90
CA GLU A 218 20.23 -9.25 -33.15
C GLU A 218 18.81 -9.20 -33.71
N SER A 219 18.11 -10.33 -33.62
CA SER A 219 16.67 -10.44 -33.83
C SER A 219 15.97 -10.63 -32.48
N LEU A 220 14.67 -10.34 -32.42
CA LEU A 220 13.83 -10.67 -31.26
C LEU A 220 14.00 -12.15 -30.84
N TYR A 221 14.10 -13.03 -31.84
CA TYR A 221 14.31 -14.46 -31.63
C TYR A 221 15.65 -14.78 -30.96
N SER A 222 16.75 -14.23 -31.48
CA SER A 222 18.11 -14.54 -31.00
C SER A 222 18.48 -13.79 -29.71
N GLY A 223 18.05 -12.54 -29.56
CA GLY A 223 18.39 -11.68 -28.43
C GLY A 223 17.49 -11.89 -27.21
N VAL A 224 16.20 -12.17 -27.42
CA VAL A 224 15.21 -12.23 -26.33
C VAL A 224 14.70 -13.65 -26.11
N VAL A 225 14.09 -14.25 -27.13
CA VAL A 225 13.34 -15.51 -26.97
C VAL A 225 14.29 -16.65 -26.57
N ARG A 226 15.40 -16.84 -27.30
CA ARG A 226 16.37 -17.90 -26.97
C ARG A 226 17.08 -17.71 -25.62
N ARG A 227 17.26 -16.47 -25.16
CA ARG A 227 18.05 -16.15 -23.95
C ARG A 227 17.23 -16.13 -22.67
N PHE A 228 15.98 -15.66 -22.72
CA PHE A 228 15.18 -15.39 -21.51
C PHE A 228 13.90 -16.20 -21.42
N VAL A 229 13.40 -16.73 -22.52
CA VAL A 229 12.21 -17.58 -22.55
C VAL A 229 12.68 -19.04 -22.51
N ARG A 230 12.09 -19.84 -21.63
CA ARG A 230 12.46 -21.26 -21.46
C ARG A 230 12.30 -22.00 -22.80
N GLU A 231 13.19 -22.93 -23.11
CA GLU A 231 13.05 -23.79 -24.30
C GLU A 231 11.66 -24.44 -24.31
N GLY A 232 10.91 -24.16 -25.38
CA GLY A 232 9.60 -24.72 -25.69
C GLY A 232 9.61 -25.25 -27.13
N SER A 233 8.48 -25.76 -27.61
CA SER A 233 8.36 -26.19 -29.01
C SER A 233 8.59 -24.99 -29.96
N HIS A 234 8.90 -25.27 -31.23
CA HIS A 234 9.03 -24.22 -32.25
C HIS A 234 7.75 -23.36 -32.36
N GLU A 235 6.58 -23.97 -32.20
CA GLU A 235 5.28 -23.29 -32.18
C GLU A 235 5.14 -22.35 -30.97
N GLU A 236 5.51 -22.82 -29.78
CA GLU A 236 5.45 -22.01 -28.56
C GLU A 236 6.41 -20.82 -28.63
N THR A 237 7.60 -21.05 -29.18
CA THR A 237 8.62 -20.03 -29.41
C THR A 237 8.12 -18.96 -30.39
N THR A 238 7.46 -19.38 -31.47
CA THR A 238 6.88 -18.48 -32.48
C THR A 238 5.72 -17.67 -31.91
N ARG A 239 4.84 -18.30 -31.12
CA ARG A 239 3.74 -17.62 -30.43
C ARG A 239 4.26 -16.53 -29.51
N ILE A 240 5.26 -16.84 -28.68
CA ILE A 240 5.85 -15.87 -27.74
C ILE A 240 6.50 -14.69 -28.48
N ALA A 241 7.16 -14.96 -29.61
CA ALA A 241 7.69 -13.89 -30.45
C ALA A 241 6.58 -12.98 -31.00
N ASN A 242 5.47 -13.55 -31.47
CA ASN A 242 4.32 -12.80 -31.97
C ASN A 242 3.63 -11.99 -30.86
N ASP A 243 3.49 -12.55 -29.66
CA ASP A 243 2.93 -11.85 -28.49
C ASP A 243 3.80 -10.65 -28.12
N LEU A 244 5.14 -10.80 -28.15
CA LEU A 244 6.07 -9.69 -27.89
C LEU A 244 6.00 -8.59 -28.96
N ILE A 245 5.81 -8.95 -30.24
CA ILE A 245 5.63 -7.99 -31.34
C ILE A 245 4.36 -7.17 -31.12
N ALA A 246 3.24 -7.85 -30.82
CA ALA A 246 1.95 -7.22 -30.56
C ALA A 246 1.99 -6.31 -29.31
N LEU A 247 2.59 -6.79 -28.22
CA LEU A 247 2.73 -6.03 -26.97
C LEU A 247 3.52 -4.73 -27.14
N ASN A 248 4.49 -4.71 -28.06
CA ASN A 248 5.31 -3.53 -28.33
C ASN A 248 4.79 -2.69 -29.51
N GLY A 249 3.61 -3.03 -30.06
CA GLY A 249 2.98 -2.28 -31.15
C GLY A 249 3.68 -2.38 -32.50
N PHE A 250 4.51 -3.41 -32.71
CA PHE A 250 5.17 -3.64 -33.99
C PHE A 250 4.27 -4.46 -34.91
N ALA A 251 4.33 -4.18 -36.22
CA ALA A 251 3.54 -4.90 -37.22
C ALA A 251 4.21 -6.22 -37.67
N ASP A 252 5.54 -6.31 -37.60
CA ASP A 252 6.34 -7.48 -38.01
C ASP A 252 7.66 -7.52 -37.21
N ALA A 253 8.19 -8.72 -36.94
CA ALA A 253 9.53 -8.90 -36.37
C ALA A 253 10.63 -8.27 -37.24
N ARG A 254 10.41 -8.20 -38.55
CA ARG A 254 11.37 -7.67 -39.54
C ARG A 254 11.47 -6.14 -39.53
N THR A 255 10.53 -5.43 -38.90
CA THR A 255 10.57 -3.97 -38.79
C THR A 255 11.34 -3.49 -37.56
N LEU A 256 11.91 -4.42 -36.78
CA LEU A 256 12.81 -4.11 -35.67
C LEU A 256 14.14 -3.60 -36.23
N ASN A 257 14.25 -2.29 -36.39
CA ASN A 257 15.48 -1.64 -36.82
C ASN A 257 16.34 -1.33 -35.58
N PRO A 258 17.61 -1.78 -35.51
CA PRO A 258 18.53 -1.28 -34.50
C PRO A 258 18.80 0.19 -34.83
N GLY A 259 18.17 1.09 -34.07
CA GLY A 259 18.51 2.52 -34.12
C GLY A 259 19.93 2.77 -33.66
#